data_AF-A0A8T7KA62-F1
#
_entry.id   AF-A0A8T7KA62-F1
#
_cell.length_a   1.000
_cell.length_b   1.000
_cell.length_c   1.000
_cell.angle_alpha   90.00
_cell.angle_beta   90.00
_cell.angle_gamma   90.00
#
_symmetry.space_group_name_H-M   'P 1'
#
loop_
_entity.id
_entity.type
_entity.pdbx_description
1 polymer ?
#
loop_
_entity_poly.entity_id
_entity_poly.type
_entity_poly.pdbx_seq_one_letter_code
_entity_poly.pdbx_strand_id
1 'polypeptide(L)'
;MSAHTPDFDTLWDYTKPAETEQRFRQLLETAAQSPDPAYHLQLLTQIARAQGLQGCYDDAHLTLDSIEDKLHQARLVEIRYLLERGRVFNSSGQPEKAQPLFQQAWELASAEHEDFYAIDAAHMLAIIAPPEEQRVWNLKALALAEASRDVRAQKWRAALYNNLGWSYHEHGFYDKALTMFEKALEWRLAHGQEREIRIARWCVARALRSLQRCEEALTIQHELLAEHQRAGTHDGYIYEEIGECLLLLKRAAEAPPYFARAYDYLSQDGWLAAHETPRLARLKTLATP
;
A
#
# COMPACT_ATOMS: atom_id res chain seq x y z
N MET A 1 3.79 31.81 26.87
CA MET A 1 2.86 30.80 26.30
C MET A 1 3.73 29.72 25.71
N SER A 2 3.66 28.48 26.21
CA SER A 2 4.44 27.37 25.66
C SER A 2 4.04 27.18 24.20
N ALA A 3 4.95 27.46 23.26
CA ALA A 3 4.71 27.22 21.84
C ALA A 3 4.47 25.71 21.66
N HIS A 4 3.24 25.31 21.39
CA HIS A 4 2.94 23.94 21.04
C HIS A 4 3.61 23.64 19.70
N THR A 5 4.58 22.73 19.71
CA THR A 5 5.25 22.31 18.48
C THR A 5 4.25 21.47 17.67
N PRO A 6 3.91 21.84 16.42
CA PRO A 6 2.86 21.17 15.67
C PRO A 6 3.28 19.75 15.27
N ASP A 7 2.32 18.83 15.25
CA ASP A 7 2.53 17.48 14.73
C ASP A 7 2.65 17.54 13.19
N PHE A 8 3.88 17.53 12.68
CA PHE A 8 4.14 17.59 11.25
C PHE A 8 3.65 16.35 10.50
N ASP A 9 3.46 15.19 11.17
CA ASP A 9 2.96 13.98 10.50
C ASP A 9 1.54 14.23 9.94
N THR A 10 0.77 15.14 10.55
CA THR A 10 -0.57 15.54 10.10
C THR A 10 -0.59 16.46 8.88
N LEU A 11 0.55 17.05 8.51
CA LEU A 11 0.67 18.03 7.43
C LEU A 11 0.98 17.38 6.06
N TRP A 12 1.19 16.05 6.05
CA TRP A 12 1.50 15.29 4.85
C TRP A 12 0.36 15.32 3.83
N ASP A 13 0.71 15.63 2.58
CA ASP A 13 -0.06 15.28 1.40
C ASP A 13 0.83 14.48 0.44
N TYR A 14 0.69 13.16 0.47
CA TYR A 14 1.50 12.24 -0.35
C TYR A 14 1.25 12.39 -1.86
N THR A 15 0.14 13.02 -2.27
CA THR A 15 -0.12 13.31 -3.68
C THR A 15 0.56 14.59 -4.17
N LYS A 16 1.02 15.43 -3.21
CA LYS A 16 1.67 16.72 -3.45
C LYS A 16 2.96 16.82 -2.62
N PRO A 17 3.96 15.98 -2.91
CA PRO A 17 5.19 15.93 -2.11
C PRO A 17 5.97 17.25 -2.13
N ALA A 18 5.97 17.99 -3.25
CA ALA A 18 6.60 19.31 -3.36
C ALA A 18 5.97 20.36 -2.43
N GLU A 19 4.63 20.42 -2.38
CA GLU A 19 3.92 21.33 -1.46
C GLU A 19 4.15 20.94 0.00
N THR A 20 4.22 19.63 0.28
CA THR A 20 4.53 19.12 1.62
C THR A 20 5.95 19.51 2.05
N GLU A 21 6.95 19.36 1.18
CA GLU A 21 8.32 19.79 1.44
C GLU A 21 8.38 21.28 1.79
N GLN A 22 7.71 22.13 1.02
CA GLN A 22 7.66 23.57 1.27
C GLN A 22 7.12 23.89 2.67
N ARG A 23 6.03 23.23 3.08
CA ARG A 23 5.46 23.39 4.43
C ARG A 23 6.44 22.94 5.52
N PHE A 24 7.12 21.82 5.32
CA PHE A 24 8.12 21.35 6.28
C PHE A 24 9.33 22.29 6.38
N ARG A 25 9.78 22.89 5.27
CA ARG A 25 10.85 23.89 5.29
C ARG A 25 10.45 25.15 6.05
N GLN A 26 9.23 25.65 5.85
CA GLN A 26 8.70 26.78 6.64
C GLN A 26 8.64 26.45 8.12
N LEU A 27 8.22 25.23 8.46
CA LEU A 27 8.17 24.78 9.84
C LEU A 27 9.58 24.66 10.45
N LEU A 28 10.58 24.27 9.66
CA LEU A 28 11.98 24.16 10.07
C LEU A 28 12.55 25.49 10.59
N GLU A 29 12.14 26.63 10.02
CA GLU A 29 12.55 27.97 10.46
C GLU A 29 12.16 28.25 11.92
N THR A 30 11.05 27.65 12.37
CA THR A 30 10.57 27.78 13.76
C THR A 30 10.91 26.56 14.62
N ALA A 31 11.23 25.42 14.01
CA ALA A 31 11.62 24.18 14.68
C ALA A 31 12.90 24.31 15.50
N ALA A 32 13.83 25.20 15.12
CA ALA A 32 15.02 25.50 15.90
C ALA A 32 14.72 26.11 17.29
N GLN A 33 13.50 26.65 17.46
CA GLN A 33 13.01 27.18 18.73
C GLN A 33 12.17 26.15 19.50
N SER A 34 12.01 24.93 18.97
CA SER A 34 11.32 23.84 19.65
C SER A 34 12.09 23.43 20.91
N PRO A 35 11.41 23.17 22.03
CA PRO A 35 12.04 22.65 23.24
C PRO A 35 12.50 21.19 23.09
N ASP A 36 12.08 20.47 22.03
CA ASP A 36 12.53 19.12 21.73
C ASP A 36 13.66 19.14 20.68
N PRO A 37 14.91 18.85 21.06
CA PRO A 37 16.03 18.79 20.13
C PRO A 37 15.85 17.76 19.00
N ALA A 38 15.06 16.70 19.24
CA ALA A 38 14.82 15.67 18.25
C ALA A 38 13.84 16.12 17.15
N TYR A 39 12.96 17.09 17.43
CA TYR A 39 11.92 17.51 16.50
C TYR A 39 12.50 18.02 15.17
N HIS A 40 13.52 18.87 15.25
CA HIS A 40 14.21 19.39 14.07
C HIS A 40 14.82 18.28 13.21
N LEU A 41 15.47 17.30 13.86
CA LEU A 41 16.09 16.17 13.18
C LEU A 41 15.04 15.25 12.53
N GLN A 42 13.94 14.97 13.21
CA GLN A 42 12.83 14.19 12.64
C GLN A 42 12.21 14.92 11.44
N LEU A 43 12.01 16.24 11.52
CA LEU A 43 11.46 17.03 10.41
C LEU A 43 12.37 16.98 9.17
N LEU A 44 13.70 16.99 9.36
CA LEU A 44 14.66 16.81 8.25
C LEU A 44 14.54 15.44 7.58
N THR A 45 14.27 14.36 8.32
CA THR A 45 13.98 13.05 7.70
C THR A 45 12.73 13.12 6.81
N GLN A 46 11.70 13.85 7.22
CA GLN A 46 10.46 13.97 6.46
C GLN A 46 10.59 14.89 5.24
N ILE A 47 11.45 15.90 5.30
CA ILE A 47 11.88 16.68 4.11
C ILE A 47 12.56 15.75 3.11
N ALA A 48 13.50 14.91 3.55
CA ALA A 48 14.16 13.94 2.68
C ALA A 48 13.18 12.94 2.07
N ARG A 49 12.18 12.47 2.83
CA ARG A 49 11.08 11.64 2.30
C ARG A 49 10.33 12.34 1.16
N ALA A 50 10.01 13.62 1.34
CA ALA A 50 9.30 14.41 0.34
C ALA A 50 10.15 14.62 -0.92
N GLN A 51 11.46 14.87 -0.77
CA GLN A 51 12.41 14.97 -1.88
C GLN A 51 12.52 13.64 -2.64
N GLY A 52 12.60 12.51 -1.93
CA GLY A 52 12.61 11.17 -2.55
C GLY A 52 11.35 10.88 -3.37
N LEU A 53 10.17 11.25 -2.88
CA LEU A 53 8.90 11.11 -3.62
C LEU A 53 8.84 12.00 -4.88
N GLN A 54 9.63 13.07 -4.95
CA GLN A 54 9.77 13.92 -6.14
C GLN A 54 10.81 13.40 -7.13
N GLY A 55 11.56 12.35 -6.80
CA GLY A 55 12.70 11.88 -7.59
C GLY A 55 13.99 12.69 -7.39
N CYS A 56 14.00 13.65 -6.44
CA CYS A 56 15.17 14.45 -6.09
C CYS A 56 16.09 13.69 -5.13
N TYR A 57 16.65 12.57 -5.58
CA TYR A 57 17.39 11.63 -4.73
C TYR A 57 18.68 12.21 -4.14
N ASP A 58 19.42 13.01 -4.92
CA ASP A 58 20.64 13.67 -4.45
C ASP A 58 20.34 14.66 -3.31
N ASP A 59 19.29 15.49 -3.48
CA ASP A 59 18.86 16.42 -2.45
C ASP A 59 18.38 15.70 -1.17
N ALA A 60 17.68 14.56 -1.34
CA ALA A 60 17.25 13.73 -0.22
C ALA A 60 18.45 13.16 0.56
N HIS A 61 19.48 12.68 -0.15
CA HIS A 61 20.71 12.23 0.48
C HIS A 61 21.46 13.36 1.20
N LEU A 62 21.59 14.53 0.57
CA LEU A 62 22.22 15.70 1.20
C LEU A 62 21.50 16.14 2.48
N THR A 63 20.16 16.15 2.47
CA THR A 63 19.37 16.45 3.67
C THR A 63 19.65 15.43 4.78
N LEU A 64 19.70 14.15 4.46
CA LEU A 64 19.98 13.08 5.44
C LEU A 64 21.43 13.13 5.95
N ASP A 65 22.41 13.40 5.08
CA ASP A 65 23.83 13.52 5.46
C ASP A 65 24.03 14.62 6.53
N SER A 66 23.23 15.70 6.47
CA SER A 66 23.33 16.83 7.41
C SER A 66 22.99 16.52 8.87
N ILE A 67 22.40 15.35 9.14
CA ILE A 67 21.98 14.92 10.48
C ILE A 67 22.63 13.62 10.94
N GLU A 68 23.48 12.99 10.12
CA GLU A 68 24.06 11.67 10.40
C GLU A 68 24.90 11.64 11.68
N ASP A 69 25.62 12.72 11.98
CA ASP A 69 26.44 12.87 13.19
C ASP A 69 25.61 13.06 14.49
N LYS A 70 24.30 13.25 14.36
CA LYS A 70 23.39 13.59 15.47
C LYS A 70 22.34 12.50 15.75
N LEU A 71 22.34 11.40 15.00
CA LEU A 71 21.31 10.35 15.12
C LEU A 71 21.20 9.77 16.53
N HIS A 72 22.33 9.64 17.23
CA HIS A 72 22.39 9.07 18.57
C HIS A 72 21.67 9.91 19.65
N GLN A 73 21.26 11.14 19.33
CA GLN A 73 20.54 12.02 20.27
C GLN A 73 19.13 11.53 20.58
N ALA A 74 18.48 10.81 19.65
CA ALA A 74 17.15 10.25 19.87
C ALA A 74 16.90 9.00 19.00
N ARG A 75 16.48 7.90 19.63
CA ARG A 75 16.23 6.61 18.96
C ARG A 75 15.23 6.75 17.80
N LEU A 76 14.17 7.53 17.98
CA LEU A 76 13.17 7.76 16.93
C LEU A 76 13.73 8.50 15.70
N VAL A 77 14.70 9.40 15.88
CA VAL A 77 15.40 10.07 14.77
C VAL A 77 16.19 9.05 13.96
N GLU A 78 16.91 8.16 14.64
CA GLU A 78 17.70 7.09 14.01
C GLU A 78 16.79 6.14 13.22
N ILE A 79 15.66 5.70 13.78
CA ILE A 79 14.68 4.86 13.09
C ILE A 79 14.17 5.54 11.82
N ARG A 80 13.72 6.81 11.92
CA ARG A 80 13.23 7.55 10.75
C ARG A 80 14.34 7.76 9.72
N TYR A 81 15.55 8.12 10.13
CA TYR A 81 16.68 8.28 9.24
C TYR A 81 16.95 7.02 8.42
N LEU A 82 17.00 5.85 9.08
CA LEU A 82 17.22 4.58 8.42
C LEU A 82 16.12 4.24 7.41
N LEU A 83 14.84 4.47 7.78
CA LEU A 83 13.70 4.30 6.89
C LEU A 83 13.81 5.21 5.65
N GLU A 84 14.05 6.50 5.85
CA GLU A 84 14.06 7.45 4.74
C GLU A 84 15.30 7.27 3.85
N ARG A 85 16.49 7.02 4.42
CA ARG A 85 17.69 6.68 3.64
C ARG A 85 17.48 5.41 2.82
N GLY A 86 16.89 4.38 3.42
CA GLY A 86 16.55 3.14 2.72
C GLY A 86 15.58 3.39 1.56
N ARG A 87 14.55 4.22 1.76
CA ARG A 87 13.59 4.57 0.70
C ARG A 87 14.29 5.28 -0.46
N VAL A 88 15.17 6.24 -0.19
CA VAL A 88 15.90 6.96 -1.25
C VAL A 88 16.77 5.99 -2.07
N PHE A 89 17.49 5.06 -1.43
CA PHE A 89 18.24 4.03 -2.16
C PHE A 89 17.33 3.11 -2.97
N ASN A 90 16.22 2.64 -2.39
CA ASN A 90 15.29 1.76 -3.10
C ASN A 90 14.67 2.45 -4.33
N SER A 91 14.15 3.66 -4.15
CA SER A 91 13.51 4.44 -5.23
C SER A 91 14.49 4.87 -6.32
N SER A 92 15.78 5.05 -5.98
CA SER A 92 16.85 5.30 -6.96
C SER A 92 17.41 4.03 -7.62
N GLY A 93 16.79 2.87 -7.41
CA GLY A 93 17.15 1.61 -8.07
C GLY A 93 18.30 0.85 -7.44
N GLN A 94 18.57 1.08 -6.14
CA GLN A 94 19.64 0.43 -5.36
C GLN A 94 19.07 -0.33 -4.14
N PRO A 95 18.20 -1.34 -4.34
CA PRO A 95 17.57 -2.08 -3.25
C PRO A 95 18.59 -2.81 -2.35
N GLU A 96 19.75 -3.19 -2.87
CA GLU A 96 20.84 -3.82 -2.12
C GLU A 96 21.43 -2.90 -1.04
N LYS A 97 21.44 -1.58 -1.27
CA LYS A 97 21.84 -0.59 -0.27
C LYS A 97 20.72 -0.28 0.72
N ALA A 98 19.46 -0.41 0.28
CA ALA A 98 18.29 -0.16 1.11
C ALA A 98 18.06 -1.25 2.17
N GLN A 99 18.30 -2.52 1.79
CA GLN A 99 18.06 -3.68 2.66
C GLN A 99 18.68 -3.59 4.06
N PRO A 100 20.00 -3.34 4.23
CA PRO A 100 20.59 -3.27 5.56
C PRO A 100 20.01 -2.13 6.40
N LEU A 101 19.60 -1.02 5.77
CA LEU A 101 19.00 0.12 6.47
C LEU A 101 17.60 -0.21 6.98
N PHE A 102 16.75 -0.83 6.16
CA PHE A 102 15.43 -1.27 6.62
C PHE A 102 15.52 -2.37 7.69
N GLN A 103 16.50 -3.27 7.58
CA GLN A 103 16.74 -4.29 8.60
C GLN A 103 17.11 -3.65 9.96
N GLN A 104 18.05 -2.70 9.96
CA GLN A 104 18.42 -1.97 11.17
C GLN A 104 17.24 -1.15 11.72
N ALA A 105 16.46 -0.51 10.85
CA ALA A 105 15.26 0.22 11.28
C ALA A 105 14.24 -0.71 11.94
N TRP A 106 14.03 -1.91 11.39
CA TRP A 106 13.12 -2.91 11.95
C TRP A 106 13.60 -3.40 13.32
N GLU A 107 14.88 -3.73 13.46
CA GLU A 107 15.47 -4.18 14.72
C GLU A 107 15.37 -3.11 15.81
N LEU A 108 15.77 -1.88 15.49
CA LEU A 108 15.75 -0.77 16.42
C LEU A 108 14.32 -0.41 16.83
N ALA A 109 13.39 -0.27 15.87
CA ALA A 109 12.00 0.05 16.18
C ALA A 109 11.32 -1.07 16.99
N SER A 110 11.65 -2.33 16.71
CA SER A 110 11.12 -3.45 17.51
C SER A 110 11.66 -3.45 18.94
N ALA A 111 12.95 -3.12 19.13
CA ALA A 111 13.56 -3.05 20.45
C ALA A 111 13.01 -1.89 21.30
N GLU A 112 12.67 -0.76 20.67
CA GLU A 112 12.11 0.41 21.33
C GLU A 112 10.57 0.36 21.45
N HIS A 113 9.93 -0.72 21.01
CA HIS A 113 8.46 -0.86 20.97
C HIS A 113 7.75 0.22 20.14
N GLU A 114 8.43 0.73 19.12
CA GLU A 114 7.93 1.69 18.14
C GLU A 114 7.18 0.94 17.02
N ASP A 115 6.08 0.29 17.39
CA ASP A 115 5.35 -0.67 16.55
C ASP A 115 5.02 -0.13 15.16
N PHE A 116 4.58 1.13 15.06
CA PHE A 116 4.27 1.77 13.78
C PHE A 116 5.48 1.77 12.82
N TYR A 117 6.66 2.11 13.32
CA TYR A 117 7.87 2.16 12.50
C TYR A 117 8.47 0.78 12.27
N ALA A 118 8.32 -0.14 13.22
CA ALA A 118 8.70 -1.54 13.02
C ALA A 118 7.86 -2.16 11.89
N ILE A 119 6.56 -1.91 11.86
CA ILE A 119 5.68 -2.35 10.77
C ILE A 119 6.08 -1.69 9.45
N ASP A 120 6.38 -0.39 9.44
CA ASP A 120 6.83 0.31 8.23
C ASP A 120 8.14 -0.29 7.68
N ALA A 121 9.12 -0.55 8.54
CA ALA A 121 10.38 -1.18 8.16
C ALA A 121 10.18 -2.60 7.62
N ALA A 122 9.36 -3.42 8.28
CA ALA A 122 9.01 -4.77 7.81
C ALA A 122 8.27 -4.72 6.47
N HIS A 123 7.40 -3.74 6.24
CA HIS A 123 6.74 -3.54 4.96
C HIS A 123 7.75 -3.19 3.86
N MET A 124 8.72 -2.32 4.15
CA MET A 124 9.78 -1.99 3.22
C MET A 124 10.68 -3.19 2.88
N LEU A 125 10.99 -4.03 3.87
CA LEU A 125 11.69 -5.29 3.64
C LEU A 125 10.87 -6.24 2.76
N ALA A 126 9.55 -6.33 2.97
CA ALA A 126 8.68 -7.14 2.12
C ALA A 126 8.67 -6.68 0.65
N ILE A 127 8.79 -5.37 0.38
CA ILE A 127 8.80 -4.82 -0.98
C ILE A 127 10.05 -5.26 -1.75
N ILE A 128 11.21 -5.26 -1.09
CA ILE A 128 12.50 -5.54 -1.74
C ILE A 128 12.91 -7.02 -1.64
N ALA A 129 12.24 -7.79 -0.79
CA ALA A 129 12.54 -9.20 -0.57
C ALA A 129 12.15 -10.06 -1.79
N PRO A 130 12.85 -11.18 -2.01
CA PRO A 130 12.44 -12.17 -3.00
C PRO A 130 11.08 -12.79 -2.61
N PRO A 131 10.28 -13.30 -3.58
CA PRO A 131 8.89 -13.72 -3.36
C PRO A 131 8.66 -14.64 -2.15
N GLU A 132 9.59 -15.56 -1.90
CA GLU A 132 9.55 -16.50 -0.78
C GLU A 132 9.65 -15.83 0.60
N GLU A 133 10.34 -14.70 0.68
CA GLU A 133 10.58 -13.93 1.91
C GLU A 133 9.55 -12.81 2.12
N GLN A 134 8.92 -12.30 1.06
CA GLN A 134 7.90 -11.23 1.18
C GLN A 134 6.79 -11.61 2.15
N ARG A 135 6.33 -12.87 2.09
CA ARG A 135 5.29 -13.38 2.99
C ARG A 135 5.76 -13.41 4.45
N VAL A 136 7.03 -13.74 4.70
CA VAL A 136 7.60 -13.77 6.06
C VAL A 136 7.56 -12.37 6.68
N TRP A 137 7.98 -11.35 5.92
CA TRP A 137 7.95 -9.96 6.38
C TRP A 137 6.54 -9.43 6.58
N ASN A 138 5.61 -9.71 5.66
CA ASN A 138 4.21 -9.34 5.83
C ASN A 138 3.56 -10.01 7.06
N LEU A 139 3.89 -11.27 7.36
CA LEU A 139 3.41 -11.96 8.57
C LEU A 139 3.98 -11.34 9.85
N LYS A 140 5.27 -10.97 9.88
CA LYS A 140 5.88 -10.26 11.01
C LYS A 140 5.20 -8.92 11.26
N ALA A 141 5.02 -8.11 10.22
CA ALA A 141 4.32 -6.83 10.28
C ALA A 141 2.86 -7.01 10.76
N LEU A 142 2.15 -8.02 10.26
CA LEU A 142 0.77 -8.27 10.66
C LEU A 142 0.67 -8.65 12.14
N ALA A 143 1.57 -9.52 12.63
CA ALA A 143 1.59 -9.91 14.04
C ALA A 143 1.79 -8.70 14.97
N LEU A 144 2.70 -7.78 14.59
CA LEU A 144 2.88 -6.51 15.31
C LEU A 144 1.61 -5.65 15.25
N ALA A 145 1.01 -5.47 14.07
CA ALA A 145 -0.20 -4.68 13.91
C ALA A 145 -1.40 -5.24 14.69
N GLU A 146 -1.55 -6.57 14.76
CA GLU A 146 -2.59 -7.26 15.54
C GLU A 146 -2.37 -7.13 17.05
N ALA A 147 -1.12 -7.17 17.52
CA ALA A 147 -0.78 -7.08 18.95
C ALA A 147 -0.70 -5.64 19.49
N SER A 148 -0.44 -4.66 18.62
CA SER A 148 -0.19 -3.28 19.03
C SER A 148 -1.42 -2.58 19.62
N ARG A 149 -1.17 -1.71 20.60
CA ARG A 149 -2.14 -0.74 21.13
C ARG A 149 -2.08 0.62 20.43
N ASP A 150 -1.05 0.86 19.61
CA ASP A 150 -0.94 2.09 18.83
C ASP A 150 -1.94 2.07 17.66
N VAL A 151 -2.81 3.07 17.64
CA VAL A 151 -3.81 3.25 16.58
C VAL A 151 -3.14 3.43 15.22
N ARG A 152 -1.96 4.05 15.14
CA ARG A 152 -1.21 4.17 13.87
C ARG A 152 -0.75 2.81 13.37
N ALA A 153 -0.21 1.96 14.25
CA ALA A 153 0.17 0.59 13.93
C ALA A 153 -1.06 -0.24 13.47
N GLN A 154 -2.17 -0.13 14.18
CA GLN A 154 -3.40 -0.87 13.85
C GLN A 154 -3.99 -0.52 12.46
N LYS A 155 -3.78 0.71 11.98
CA LYS A 155 -4.21 1.13 10.62
C LYS A 155 -3.54 0.33 9.50
N TRP A 156 -2.39 -0.30 9.76
CA TRP A 156 -1.73 -1.15 8.76
C TRP A 156 -2.44 -2.48 8.51
N ARG A 157 -3.31 -2.96 9.43
CA ARG A 157 -3.94 -4.29 9.35
C ARG A 157 -4.61 -4.54 8.01
N ALA A 158 -5.47 -3.62 7.55
CA ALA A 158 -6.20 -3.80 6.29
C ALA A 158 -5.28 -3.95 5.07
N ALA A 159 -4.19 -3.18 5.01
CA ALA A 159 -3.21 -3.27 3.93
C ALA A 159 -2.42 -4.59 4.02
N LEU A 160 -1.98 -4.99 5.21
CA LEU A 160 -1.21 -6.22 5.42
C LEU A 160 -2.04 -7.48 5.15
N TYR A 161 -3.30 -7.51 5.58
CA TYR A 161 -4.23 -8.57 5.22
C TYR A 161 -4.41 -8.65 3.70
N ASN A 162 -4.58 -7.52 3.03
CA ASN A 162 -4.71 -7.51 1.57
C ASN A 162 -3.46 -8.08 0.88
N ASN A 163 -2.26 -7.67 1.29
CA ASN A 163 -1.00 -8.15 0.72
C ASN A 163 -0.81 -9.65 0.95
N LEU A 164 -1.12 -10.14 2.15
CA LEU A 164 -1.10 -11.58 2.45
C LEU A 164 -2.16 -12.35 1.66
N GLY A 165 -3.34 -11.76 1.47
CA GLY A 165 -4.39 -12.31 0.63
C GLY A 165 -3.91 -12.57 -0.80
N TRP A 166 -3.28 -11.58 -1.42
CA TRP A 166 -2.68 -11.73 -2.74
C TRP A 166 -1.53 -12.73 -2.77
N SER A 167 -0.62 -12.67 -1.79
CA SER A 167 0.47 -13.65 -1.68
C SER A 167 -0.06 -15.08 -1.58
N TYR A 168 -1.08 -15.34 -0.76
CA TYR A 168 -1.72 -16.65 -0.69
C TYR A 168 -2.43 -17.04 -1.99
N HIS A 169 -3.10 -16.08 -2.64
CA HIS A 169 -3.82 -16.30 -3.90
C HIS A 169 -2.88 -16.73 -5.03
N GLU A 170 -1.76 -16.03 -5.20
CA GLU A 170 -0.73 -16.32 -6.21
C GLU A 170 -0.10 -17.71 -6.04
N HIS A 171 -0.03 -18.19 -4.80
CA HIS A 171 0.47 -19.53 -4.47
C HIS A 171 -0.63 -20.61 -4.47
N GLY A 172 -1.85 -20.28 -4.89
CA GLY A 172 -2.98 -21.22 -4.97
C GLY A 172 -3.63 -21.55 -3.63
N PHE A 173 -3.25 -20.90 -2.53
CA PHE A 173 -3.87 -21.08 -1.21
C PHE A 173 -5.14 -20.24 -1.09
N TYR A 174 -6.13 -20.50 -1.94
CA TYR A 174 -7.30 -19.64 -2.10
C TYR A 174 -8.16 -19.51 -0.84
N ASP A 175 -8.27 -20.56 0.00
CA ASP A 175 -8.98 -20.47 1.28
C ASP A 175 -8.31 -19.47 2.23
N LYS A 176 -6.98 -19.52 2.33
CA LYS A 176 -6.21 -18.57 3.15
C LYS A 176 -6.31 -17.16 2.58
N ALA A 177 -6.27 -17.03 1.26
CA ALA A 177 -6.45 -15.75 0.59
C ALA A 177 -7.81 -15.12 0.94
N LEU A 178 -8.89 -15.92 0.85
CA LEU A 178 -10.24 -15.50 1.20
C LEU A 178 -10.30 -15.02 2.65
N THR A 179 -9.78 -15.80 3.61
CA THR A 179 -9.75 -15.40 5.03
C THR A 179 -9.04 -14.05 5.24
N MET A 180 -7.92 -13.82 4.56
CA MET A 180 -7.21 -12.55 4.69
C MET A 180 -8.00 -11.39 4.06
N PHE A 181 -8.59 -11.58 2.87
CA PHE A 181 -9.41 -10.54 2.25
C PHE A 181 -10.67 -10.21 3.06
N GLU A 182 -11.31 -11.20 3.68
CA GLU A 182 -12.45 -10.99 4.59
C GLU A 182 -12.04 -10.17 5.82
N LYS A 183 -10.90 -10.48 6.45
CA LYS A 183 -10.35 -9.66 7.54
C LYS A 183 -10.04 -8.23 7.10
N ALA A 184 -9.53 -8.05 5.88
CA ALA A 184 -9.28 -6.72 5.33
C ALA A 184 -10.59 -5.94 5.11
N LEU A 185 -11.64 -6.61 4.61
CA LEU A 185 -12.96 -6.03 4.41
C LEU A 185 -13.62 -5.65 5.74
N GLU A 186 -13.61 -6.55 6.72
CA GLU A 186 -14.15 -6.31 8.07
C GLU A 186 -13.49 -5.08 8.71
N TRP A 187 -12.17 -4.99 8.65
CA TRP A 187 -11.44 -3.83 9.17
C TRP A 187 -11.90 -2.54 8.48
N ARG A 188 -11.99 -2.52 7.15
CA ARG A 188 -12.36 -1.33 6.36
C ARG A 188 -13.79 -0.87 6.61
N LEU A 189 -14.72 -1.81 6.79
CA LEU A 189 -16.10 -1.54 7.20
C LEU A 189 -16.14 -0.87 8.58
N ALA A 190 -15.41 -1.41 9.55
CA ALA A 190 -15.37 -0.86 10.91
C ALA A 190 -14.80 0.57 10.98
N HIS A 191 -14.05 1.00 9.95
CA HIS A 191 -13.39 2.32 9.90
C HIS A 191 -13.94 3.24 8.80
N GLY A 192 -15.03 2.88 8.12
CA GLY A 192 -15.72 3.76 7.16
C GLY A 192 -14.92 4.11 5.90
N GLN A 193 -14.06 3.20 5.42
CA GLN A 193 -13.19 3.43 4.27
C GLN A 193 -13.89 3.08 2.94
N GLU A 194 -14.92 3.85 2.56
CA GLU A 194 -15.83 3.54 1.44
C GLU A 194 -15.15 3.17 0.11
N ARG A 195 -14.07 3.86 -0.24
CA ARG A 195 -13.32 3.56 -1.47
C ARG A 195 -12.63 2.20 -1.36
N GLU A 196 -11.94 1.96 -0.26
CA GLU A 196 -11.17 0.75 -0.01
C GLU A 196 -12.08 -0.47 0.25
N ILE A 197 -13.29 -0.26 0.78
CA ILE A 197 -14.32 -1.31 0.95
C ILE A 197 -14.67 -1.94 -0.40
N ARG A 198 -14.84 -1.14 -1.47
CA ARG A 198 -15.12 -1.67 -2.82
C ARG A 198 -13.99 -2.58 -3.31
N ILE A 199 -12.75 -2.14 -3.14
CA ILE A 199 -11.56 -2.93 -3.50
C ILE A 199 -11.51 -4.24 -2.70
N ALA A 200 -11.79 -4.18 -1.39
CA ALA A 200 -11.78 -5.35 -0.53
C ALA A 200 -12.86 -6.38 -0.91
N ARG A 201 -14.08 -5.92 -1.23
CA ARG A 201 -15.17 -6.78 -1.74
C ARG A 201 -14.80 -7.43 -3.06
N TRP A 202 -14.17 -6.69 -3.97
CA TRP A 202 -13.67 -7.24 -5.22
C TRP A 202 -12.64 -8.36 -4.99
N CYS A 203 -11.72 -8.18 -4.05
CA CYS A 203 -10.73 -9.21 -3.68
C CYS A 203 -11.38 -10.47 -3.10
N VAL A 204 -12.39 -10.30 -2.24
CA VAL A 204 -13.21 -11.42 -1.71
C VAL A 204 -13.88 -12.19 -2.85
N ALA A 205 -14.55 -11.49 -3.77
CA ALA A 205 -15.19 -12.11 -4.93
C ALA A 205 -14.18 -12.85 -5.82
N ARG A 206 -13.01 -12.26 -6.06
CA ARG A 206 -11.92 -12.88 -6.83
C ARG A 206 -11.42 -14.19 -6.20
N ALA A 207 -11.29 -14.23 -4.87
CA ALA A 207 -10.92 -15.43 -4.13
C ALA A 207 -12.03 -16.50 -4.16
N LEU A 208 -13.29 -16.10 -3.97
CA LEU A 208 -14.46 -16.98 -4.08
C LEU A 208 -14.54 -17.66 -5.46
N ARG A 209 -14.34 -16.90 -6.53
CA ARG A 209 -14.27 -17.45 -7.90
C ARG A 209 -13.18 -18.51 -8.03
N SER A 210 -12.01 -18.26 -7.43
CA SER A 210 -10.87 -19.20 -7.47
C SER A 210 -11.17 -20.49 -6.70
N LEU A 211 -12.01 -20.41 -5.67
CA LEU A 211 -12.57 -21.54 -4.92
C LEU A 211 -13.78 -22.21 -5.61
N GLN A 212 -14.10 -21.85 -6.86
CA GLN A 212 -15.28 -22.33 -7.60
C GLN A 212 -16.63 -21.95 -6.96
N ARG A 213 -16.64 -21.03 -5.97
CA ARG A 213 -17.85 -20.45 -5.36
C ARG A 213 -18.36 -19.29 -6.24
N CYS A 214 -18.60 -19.60 -7.51
CA CYS A 214 -18.79 -18.59 -8.55
C CYS A 214 -20.12 -17.83 -8.44
N GLU A 215 -21.19 -18.44 -7.90
CA GLU A 215 -22.45 -17.72 -7.66
C GLU A 215 -22.27 -16.61 -6.62
N GLU A 216 -21.57 -16.89 -5.51
CA GLU A 216 -21.29 -15.89 -4.47
C GLU A 216 -20.40 -14.76 -4.99
N ALA A 217 -19.35 -15.12 -5.75
CA ALA A 217 -18.51 -14.13 -6.42
C ALA A 217 -19.33 -13.24 -7.38
N LEU A 218 -20.19 -13.85 -8.18
CA LEU A 218 -21.03 -13.15 -9.16
C LEU A 218 -22.00 -12.17 -8.47
N THR A 219 -22.62 -12.57 -7.36
CA THR A 219 -23.48 -11.69 -6.56
C THR A 219 -22.72 -10.43 -6.12
N ILE A 220 -21.55 -10.59 -5.50
CA ILE A 220 -20.74 -9.45 -5.04
C ILE A 220 -20.33 -8.54 -6.20
N GLN A 221 -19.92 -9.12 -7.34
CA GLN A 221 -19.52 -8.31 -8.49
C GLN A 221 -20.69 -7.52 -9.10
N HIS A 222 -21.91 -8.08 -9.12
CA HIS A 222 -23.09 -7.34 -9.55
C HIS A 222 -23.46 -6.19 -8.62
N GLU A 223 -23.33 -6.38 -7.31
CA GLU A 223 -23.55 -5.30 -6.34
C GLU A 223 -22.54 -4.16 -6.52
N LEU A 224 -21.26 -4.49 -6.70
CA LEU A 224 -20.21 -3.51 -6.99
C LEU A 224 -20.47 -2.78 -8.31
N LEU A 225 -20.89 -3.51 -9.36
CA LEU A 225 -21.28 -2.90 -10.63
C LEU A 225 -22.42 -1.90 -10.46
N ALA A 226 -23.46 -2.25 -9.69
CA ALA A 226 -24.60 -1.37 -9.43
C ALA A 226 -24.20 -0.12 -8.62
N GLU A 227 -23.23 -0.21 -7.72
CA GLU A 227 -22.65 0.94 -7.02
C GLU A 227 -21.93 1.88 -7.98
N HIS A 228 -21.06 1.34 -8.83
CA HIS A 228 -20.34 2.12 -9.84
C HIS A 228 -21.30 2.84 -10.78
N GLN A 229 -22.35 2.15 -11.26
CA GLN A 229 -23.40 2.73 -12.10
C GLN A 229 -24.13 3.88 -11.40
N ARG A 230 -24.52 3.72 -10.12
CA ARG A 230 -25.15 4.80 -9.33
C ARG A 230 -24.23 6.01 -9.14
N ALA A 231 -22.93 5.77 -9.03
CA ALA A 231 -21.93 6.82 -8.92
C ALA A 231 -21.53 7.44 -10.28
N GLY A 232 -22.05 6.93 -11.41
CA GLY A 232 -21.64 7.37 -12.75
C GLY A 232 -20.18 7.01 -13.09
N THR A 233 -19.60 6.02 -12.41
CA THR A 233 -18.23 5.55 -12.61
C THR A 233 -18.23 4.14 -13.17
N HIS A 234 -17.08 3.66 -13.63
CA HIS A 234 -16.93 2.33 -14.21
C HIS A 234 -15.61 1.71 -13.75
N ASP A 235 -15.58 0.38 -13.67
CA ASP A 235 -14.37 -0.38 -13.37
C ASP A 235 -14.32 -1.62 -14.27
N GLY A 236 -13.32 -1.66 -15.17
CA GLY A 236 -13.13 -2.74 -16.12
C GLY A 236 -12.87 -4.10 -15.47
N TYR A 237 -12.27 -4.11 -14.27
CA TYR A 237 -11.97 -5.34 -13.54
C TYR A 237 -13.23 -6.01 -12.97
N ILE A 238 -14.28 -5.25 -12.66
CA ILE A 238 -15.58 -5.82 -12.25
C ILE A 238 -16.22 -6.55 -13.42
N TYR A 239 -16.22 -5.92 -14.61
CA TYR A 239 -16.77 -6.52 -15.82
C TYR A 239 -16.04 -7.82 -16.19
N GLU A 240 -14.70 -7.81 -16.13
CA GLU A 240 -13.91 -9.01 -16.37
C GLU A 240 -14.30 -10.14 -15.41
N GLU A 241 -14.38 -9.86 -14.11
CA GLU A 241 -14.71 -10.87 -13.11
C GLU A 241 -16.12 -11.44 -13.26
N ILE A 242 -17.10 -10.63 -13.66
CA ILE A 242 -18.46 -11.12 -13.99
C ILE A 242 -18.39 -12.09 -15.16
N GLY A 243 -17.69 -11.71 -16.25
CA GLY A 243 -17.51 -12.58 -17.41
C GLY A 243 -16.86 -13.91 -17.04
N GLU A 244 -15.80 -13.88 -16.24
CA GLU A 244 -15.11 -15.07 -15.74
C GLU A 244 -16.01 -15.97 -14.88
N CYS A 245 -16.83 -15.39 -13.99
CA CYS A 245 -17.80 -16.15 -13.20
C CYS A 245 -18.84 -16.84 -14.10
N LEU A 246 -19.37 -16.13 -15.10
CA LEU A 246 -20.35 -16.69 -16.04
C LEU A 246 -19.80 -17.86 -16.86
N LEU A 247 -18.53 -17.77 -17.29
CA LEU A 247 -17.86 -18.89 -17.97
C LEU A 247 -17.78 -20.13 -17.07
N LEU A 248 -17.36 -19.97 -15.81
CA LEU A 248 -17.24 -21.08 -14.84
C LEU A 248 -18.60 -21.68 -14.47
N LEU A 249 -19.66 -20.87 -14.44
CA LEU A 249 -21.04 -21.29 -14.22
C LEU A 249 -21.70 -21.93 -15.45
N LYS A 250 -20.96 -22.12 -16.56
CA LYS A 250 -21.47 -22.64 -17.83
C LYS A 250 -22.59 -21.77 -18.44
N ARG A 251 -22.58 -20.48 -18.12
CA ARG A 251 -23.48 -19.43 -18.64
C ARG A 251 -22.77 -18.59 -19.71
N ALA A 252 -22.01 -19.25 -20.59
CA ALA A 252 -21.10 -18.59 -21.51
C ALA A 252 -21.80 -17.63 -22.48
N ALA A 253 -23.07 -17.86 -22.83
CA ALA A 253 -23.84 -16.97 -23.70
C ALA A 253 -24.09 -15.57 -23.07
N GLU A 254 -24.01 -15.44 -21.75
CA GLU A 254 -24.23 -14.17 -21.04
C GLU A 254 -22.94 -13.35 -20.87
N ALA A 255 -21.76 -13.97 -21.07
CA ALA A 255 -20.47 -13.37 -20.77
C ALA A 255 -19.96 -12.31 -21.79
N PRO A 256 -20.21 -12.41 -23.11
CA PRO A 256 -19.61 -11.51 -24.10
C PRO A 256 -19.84 -10.01 -23.86
N PRO A 257 -21.04 -9.54 -23.45
CA PRO A 257 -21.24 -8.12 -23.15
C PRO A 257 -20.34 -7.61 -22.01
N TYR A 258 -20.04 -8.44 -21.03
CA TYR A 258 -19.16 -8.08 -19.92
C TYR A 258 -17.69 -8.04 -20.37
N PHE A 259 -17.24 -9.02 -21.14
CA PHE A 259 -15.88 -9.00 -21.69
C PHE A 259 -15.66 -7.83 -22.67
N ALA A 260 -16.68 -7.44 -23.44
CA ALA A 260 -16.62 -6.25 -24.28
C ALA A 260 -16.38 -4.98 -23.45
N ARG A 261 -17.17 -4.78 -22.38
CA ARG A 261 -16.98 -3.64 -21.46
C ARG A 261 -15.64 -3.69 -20.73
N ALA A 262 -15.21 -4.87 -20.29
CA ALA A 262 -13.90 -5.06 -19.68
C ALA A 262 -12.79 -4.62 -20.63
N TYR A 263 -12.82 -5.07 -21.88
CA TYR A 263 -11.85 -4.64 -22.90
C TYR A 263 -11.90 -3.14 -23.14
N ASP A 264 -13.09 -2.55 -23.31
CA ASP A 264 -13.25 -1.12 -23.59
C ASP A 264 -12.60 -0.25 -22.51
N TYR A 265 -12.77 -0.60 -21.23
CA TYR A 265 -12.19 0.17 -20.12
C TYR A 265 -10.72 -0.18 -19.86
N LEU A 266 -10.36 -1.46 -19.83
CA LEU A 266 -8.99 -1.89 -19.47
C LEU A 266 -7.98 -1.61 -20.58
N SER A 267 -8.39 -1.55 -21.85
CA SER A 267 -7.48 -1.17 -22.95
C SER A 267 -7.09 0.30 -22.95
N GLN A 268 -7.80 1.15 -22.20
CA GLN A 268 -7.45 2.56 -22.01
C GLN A 268 -6.40 2.78 -20.91
N ASP A 269 -6.15 1.76 -20.08
CA ASP A 269 -5.07 1.80 -19.10
C ASP A 269 -3.72 1.63 -19.83
N GLY A 270 -2.92 2.69 -19.83
CA GLY A 270 -1.64 2.71 -20.56
C GLY A 270 -0.64 1.67 -20.07
N TRP A 271 -0.69 1.29 -18.79
CA TRP A 271 0.18 0.25 -18.26
C TRP A 271 -0.27 -1.14 -18.73
N LEU A 272 -1.57 -1.46 -18.63
CA LEU A 272 -2.11 -2.73 -19.15
C LEU A 272 -1.92 -2.85 -20.66
N ALA A 273 -2.13 -1.78 -21.42
CA ALA A 273 -1.94 -1.79 -22.86
C ALA A 273 -0.49 -2.14 -23.25
N ALA A 274 0.49 -1.67 -22.47
CA ALA A 274 1.91 -1.91 -22.69
C ALA A 274 2.42 -3.25 -22.16
N HIS A 275 1.85 -3.79 -21.08
CA HIS A 275 2.42 -4.96 -20.38
C HIS A 275 1.52 -6.20 -20.36
N GLU A 276 0.21 -6.04 -20.60
CA GLU A 276 -0.80 -7.10 -20.49
C GLU A 276 -1.55 -7.31 -21.82
N THR A 277 -0.85 -7.13 -22.94
CA THR A 277 -1.41 -7.34 -24.29
C THR A 277 -2.08 -8.72 -24.46
N PRO A 278 -1.54 -9.84 -23.94
CA PRO A 278 -2.21 -11.15 -24.03
C PRO A 278 -3.55 -11.18 -23.29
N ARG A 279 -3.65 -10.54 -22.11
CA ARG A 279 -4.89 -10.45 -21.35
C ARG A 279 -5.93 -9.65 -22.11
N LEU A 280 -5.58 -8.47 -22.64
CA LEU A 280 -6.48 -7.64 -23.44
C LEU A 280 -6.94 -8.35 -24.72
N ALA A 281 -6.04 -9.06 -25.41
CA ALA A 281 -6.40 -9.87 -26.57
C ALA A 281 -7.43 -10.95 -26.21
N ARG A 282 -7.26 -11.63 -25.07
CA ARG A 282 -8.21 -12.63 -24.58
C ARG A 282 -9.57 -12.01 -24.27
N LEU A 283 -9.63 -10.85 -23.61
CA LEU A 283 -10.90 -10.15 -23.36
C LEU A 283 -11.61 -9.82 -24.68
N LYS A 284 -10.87 -9.33 -25.68
CA LYS A 284 -11.42 -9.05 -27.00
C LYS A 284 -11.97 -10.28 -27.71
N THR A 285 -11.29 -11.42 -27.61
CA THR A 285 -11.78 -12.70 -28.15
C THR A 285 -13.03 -13.18 -27.42
N LEU A 286 -13.10 -13.03 -26.09
CA LEU A 286 -14.26 -13.45 -25.31
C LEU A 286 -15.45 -12.49 -25.43
N ALA A 287 -15.25 -11.30 -25.98
CA ALA A 287 -16.31 -10.33 -26.26
C ALA A 287 -17.17 -10.70 -27.49
N THR A 288 -16.77 -11.69 -28.28
CA THR A 288 -17.57 -12.17 -29.41
C THR A 288 -18.50 -13.32 -28.99
N PRO A 289 -19.79 -13.31 -29.40
CA PRO A 289 -20.76 -14.37 -29.10
C PRO A 289 -20.42 -15.74 -29.69
#